data_AF-A0A1F6IU00-F1
#
_entry.id   AF-A0A1F6IU00-F1
#
_cell.length_a   1.000
_cell.length_b   1.000
_cell.length_c   1.000
_cell.angle_alpha   90.00
_cell.angle_beta   90.00
_cell.angle_gamma   90.00
#
_symmetry.space_group_name_H-M   'P 1'
#
loop_
_entity.id
_entity.type
_entity.pdbx_description
1 polymer ?
#
loop_
_entity_poly.entity_id
_entity_poly.type
_entity_poly.pdbx_seq_one_letter_code
_entity_poly.pdbx_strand_id
1 'polypeptide(L)' 'MKQPSNKTFEKVYDLVQEIPKGKVTTYGSIAKKLNMSPRVVGYALHINPDSGLTPCHRVVDRNGRIAKRYAFESP' A
#
# COMPACT_ATOMS: atom_id res chain seq x y z
N MET A 1 28.26 0.69 -2.80
CA MET A 1 27.50 0.25 -1.61
C MET A 1 26.15 -0.29 -2.07
N LYS A 2 25.95 -1.62 -2.11
CA LYS A 2 24.65 -2.24 -2.41
C LYS A 2 24.11 -2.83 -1.12
N GLN A 3 23.08 -2.19 -0.55
CA GLN A 3 22.35 -2.70 0.60
C GLN A 3 21.59 -3.99 0.20
N PRO A 4 21.46 -4.98 1.10
CA PRO A 4 20.86 -6.27 0.80
C PRO A 4 19.37 -6.08 0.46
N SER A 5 18.91 -6.80 -0.55
CA SER A 5 17.66 -6.53 -1.27
C SER A 5 16.40 -6.52 -0.40
N ASN A 6 15.83 -5.33 -0.18
CA ASN A 6 14.51 -5.10 0.39
C ASN A 6 13.37 -5.28 -0.66
N LYS A 7 13.54 -6.27 -1.55
CA LYS A 7 12.79 -6.50 -2.80
C LYS A 7 11.28 -6.72 -2.62
N THR A 8 10.80 -6.92 -1.40
CA THR A 8 9.39 -7.27 -1.14
C THR A 8 8.53 -6.03 -0.99
N PHE A 9 9.02 -4.98 -0.34
CA PHE A 9 8.26 -3.73 -0.14
C PHE A 9 8.35 -2.80 -1.34
N GLU A 10 9.50 -2.77 -2.04
CA GLU A 10 9.65 -2.05 -3.31
C GLU A 10 8.57 -2.46 -4.31
N LYS A 11 8.31 -3.77 -4.46
CA LYS A 11 7.23 -4.29 -5.32
C LYS A 11 5.84 -3.82 -4.89
N VAL A 12 5.61 -3.62 -3.60
CA VAL A 12 4.34 -3.06 -3.10
C VAL A 12 4.22 -1.61 -3.56
N TYR A 13 5.28 -0.83 -3.41
CA TYR A 13 5.29 0.59 -3.81
C TYR A 13 5.14 0.75 -5.33
N ASP A 14 5.82 -0.06 -6.12
CA ASP A 14 5.71 -0.07 -7.58
C ASP A 14 4.26 -0.31 -8.03
N LEU A 15 3.62 -1.35 -7.47
CA LEU A 15 2.22 -1.66 -7.79
C LEU A 15 1.25 -0.56 -7.35
N VAL A 16 1.54 0.14 -6.26
CA VAL A 16 0.70 1.23 -5.79
C VAL A 16 0.86 2.48 -6.68
N GLN A 17 2.06 2.74 -7.20
CA GLN A 17 2.31 3.81 -8.15
C GLN A 17 1.60 3.58 -9.51
N GLU A 18 1.42 2.33 -9.92
CA GLU A 18 0.67 1.97 -11.13
C GLU A 18 -0.84 2.27 -11.04
N ILE A 19 -1.40 2.50 -9.85
CA ILE A 19 -2.84 2.74 -9.69
C ILE A 19 -3.19 4.11 -10.31
N PRO A 20 -4.02 4.17 -11.37
CA PRO A 20 -4.33 5.44 -12.02
C PRO A 20 -5.19 6.34 -11.13
N LYS A 21 -5.13 7.65 -11.39
CA LYS A 21 -5.99 8.63 -10.70
C LYS A 21 -7.47 8.28 -10.90
N GLY A 22 -8.28 8.44 -9.85
CA GLY A 22 -9.71 8.12 -9.87
C GLY A 22 -10.03 6.62 -9.70
N LYS A 23 -9.03 5.75 -9.52
CA LYS A 23 -9.22 4.34 -9.19
C LYS A 23 -8.58 3.99 -7.85
N VAL A 24 -9.10 2.94 -7.24
CA VAL A 24 -8.60 2.36 -6.01
C VAL A 24 -8.36 0.86 -6.18
N THR A 25 -7.52 0.30 -5.34
CA THR A 25 -7.31 -1.14 -5.20
C THR A 25 -7.43 -1.54 -3.74
N THR A 26 -7.52 -2.85 -3.46
CA THR A 26 -7.56 -3.33 -2.08
C THR A 26 -6.21 -3.87 -1.64
N TYR A 27 -5.93 -3.84 -0.33
CA TYR A 27 -4.77 -4.54 0.24
C TYR A 27 -4.75 -6.02 -0.18
N GLY A 28 -5.92 -6.66 -0.27
CA GLY A 28 -6.07 -8.04 -0.70
C GLY A 28 -5.64 -8.27 -2.15
N SER A 29 -5.98 -7.36 -3.06
CA SER A 29 -5.63 -7.44 -4.47
C SER A 29 -4.11 -7.37 -4.68
N ILE A 30 -3.44 -6.42 -4.01
CA ILE A 30 -1.97 -6.29 -4.06
C ILE A 30 -1.32 -7.53 -3.46
N ALA A 31 -1.80 -7.96 -2.30
CA ALA A 31 -1.29 -9.13 -1.59
C ALA A 31 -1.39 -10.41 -2.44
N LYS A 32 -2.52 -10.60 -3.15
CA LYS A 32 -2.72 -11.72 -4.06
C LYS A 32 -1.74 -11.66 -5.25
N LYS A 33 -1.52 -10.47 -5.83
CA LYS A 33 -0.60 -10.29 -6.96
C LYS A 33 0.86 -10.58 -6.57
N LEU A 34 1.25 -10.28 -5.33
CA LEU A 34 2.60 -10.49 -4.82
C LEU A 34 2.77 -11.76 -3.97
N ASN A 35 1.74 -12.61 -3.91
CA ASN A 35 1.70 -13.82 -3.09
C ASN A 35 2.15 -13.60 -1.63
N MET A 36 1.58 -12.58 -0.97
CA MET A 36 1.87 -12.22 0.42
C MET A 36 0.59 -11.95 1.22
N SER A 37 0.73 -11.66 2.51
CA SER A 37 -0.40 -11.30 3.36
C SER A 37 -0.82 -9.84 3.15
N PRO A 38 -2.13 -9.52 3.12
CA PRO A 38 -2.62 -8.14 3.12
C PRO A 38 -2.10 -7.31 4.30
N ARG A 39 -1.81 -7.95 5.44
CA ARG A 39 -1.22 -7.28 6.61
C ARG A 39 0.21 -6.81 6.33
N VAL A 40 0.98 -7.59 5.55
CA VAL A 40 2.35 -7.23 5.13
C VAL A 40 2.31 -6.03 4.18
N VAL A 41 1.34 -6.00 3.24
CA VAL A 41 1.12 -4.83 2.37
C VAL A 41 0.77 -3.59 3.19
N GLY A 42 -0.13 -3.71 4.16
CA GLY A 42 -0.48 -2.63 5.07
C GLY A 42 0.71 -2.12 5.89
N TYR A 43 1.55 -3.04 6.39
CA TYR A 43 2.78 -2.68 7.09
C TYR A 43 3.77 -1.96 6.18
N ALA A 44 4.01 -2.47 4.96
CA ALA A 44 4.87 -1.82 3.98
C ALA A 44 4.44 -0.38 3.70
N LEU A 45 3.13 -0.16 3.47
CA LEU A 45 2.59 1.18 3.26
C LEU A 45 2.65 2.06 4.52
N HIS A 46 2.66 1.47 5.72
CA HIS A 46 2.77 2.20 6.98
C HIS A 46 4.18 2.71 7.26
N ILE A 47 5.19 1.90 6.97
CA ILE A 47 6.60 2.25 7.19
C ILE A 47 7.23 2.95 5.99
N ASN A 48 6.44 3.26 4.96
CA ASN A 48 6.93 3.85 3.73
C ASN A 48 7.58 5.22 4.02
N PRO A 49 8.90 5.38 3.78
CA PRO A 49 9.60 6.64 4.03
C PRO A 49 9.11 7.78 3.11
N ASP A 50 8.56 7.43 1.94
CA ASP A 50 8.12 8.38 0.91
C ASP A 50 6.59 8.47 0.83
N SER A 51 5.93 8.70 1.97
CA SER A 51 4.47 8.76 2.08
C SER A 51 3.82 9.83 1.18
N GLY A 52 4.57 10.83 0.73
CA GLY A 52 4.10 11.88 -0.19
C GLY A 52 4.14 11.49 -1.67
N LEU A 53 4.99 10.54 -2.06
CA LEU A 53 5.18 10.13 -3.46
C LEU A 53 4.34 8.89 -3.80
N THR A 54 4.22 7.95 -2.86
CA THR A 54 3.43 6.74 -3.06
C THR A 54 1.95 7.02 -2.78
N PRO A 55 1.02 6.78 -3.72
CA PRO A 55 -0.41 7.09 -3.54
C PRO A 55 -1.11 6.05 -2.64
N CYS A 56 -0.66 5.92 -1.38
CA CYS A 56 -1.16 4.95 -0.41
C CYS A 56 -2.66 5.11 -0.08
N HIS A 57 -3.21 6.32 -0.23
CA HIS A 57 -4.65 6.61 -0.11
C HIS A 57 -5.52 5.86 -1.14
N ARG A 58 -4.93 5.33 -2.23
CA ARG A 58 -5.65 4.52 -3.23
C ARG A 58 -5.76 3.04 -2.85
N VAL A 59 -5.20 2.65 -1.71
CA VAL A 59 -5.27 1.27 -1.20
C VAL A 59 -6.26 1.22 -0.04
N VAL A 60 -7.36 0.50 -0.23
CA VAL A 60 -8.49 0.43 0.71
C VAL A 60 -8.69 -0.99 1.26
N ASP A 61 -9.50 -1.11 2.31
CA ASP A 61 -9.92 -2.41 2.83
C ASP A 61 -10.85 -3.17 1.85
N ARG A 62 -11.25 -4.39 2.23
CA ARG A 62 -12.17 -5.21 1.42
C ARG A 62 -13.55 -4.59 1.21
N ASN A 63 -13.93 -3.61 2.03
CA ASN A 63 -15.21 -2.91 1.98
C ASN A 63 -15.08 -1.55 1.28
N GLY A 64 -13.91 -1.23 0.70
CA GLY A 64 -13.66 0.05 0.04
C GLY A 64 -13.38 1.21 0.99
N ARG A 65 -13.09 0.95 2.27
CA ARG A 65 -12.85 1.98 3.29
C ARG A 65 -11.36 2.26 3.45
N ILE A 66 -11.03 3.52 3.72
CA ILE A 66 -9.67 3.91 4.12
C ILE A 66 -9.36 3.27 5.47
N ALA A 67 -8.11 2.85 5.66
CA ALA A 67 -7.67 2.33 6.94
C ALA A 67 -7.91 3.37 8.05
N LYS A 68 -8.57 2.98 9.15
CA LYS A 68 -8.99 3.89 10.23
C LYS A 68 -7.90 4.83 10.73
N ARG A 69 -6.65 4.38 10.74
CA ARG A 69 -5.47 5.17 11.18
C ARG A 69 -5.10 6.32 10.23
N TYR A 70 -5.63 6.31 9.01
CA TYR A 70 -5.40 7.29 7.95
C TYR A 70 -6.69 7.99 7.50
N ALA A 71 -7.84 7.62 8.07
CA ALA A 71 -9.04 8.43 7.90
C ALA A 71 -8.78 9.75 8.62
N PHE A 72 -9.01 10.88 7.92
CA PHE A 72 -9.12 12.17 8.60
C PHE A 72 -10.10 12.01 9.75
N GLU A 73 -9.67 12.47 10.93
CA GLU A 73 -10.30 12.32 12.25
C GLU A 73 -11.74 11.76 12.20
N SER A 74 -11.90 10.53 12.69
CA SER A 74 -13.24 10.07 13.07
C SER A 74 -13.73 10.98 14.21
N PRO A 75 -14.94 11.55 14.12
CA PRO A 75 -15.49 12.39 15.18
C PRO A 75 -15.63 11.63 16.51
#